data_AF-A0A1X0R634-F1
#
_entry.id   AF-A0A1X0R634-F1
#
_cell.length_a   1.000
_cell.length_b   1.000
_cell.length_c   1.000
_cell.angle_alpha   90.00
_cell.angle_beta   90.00
_cell.angle_gamma   90.00
#
_symmetry.space_group_name_H-M   'P 1'
#
loop_
_entity.id
_entity.type
_entity.pdbx_description
1 polymer ?
#
loop_
_entity_poly.entity_id
_entity_poly.type
_entity_poly.pdbx_seq_one_letter_code
_entity_poly.pdbx_strand_id
1 'polypeptide(L)'
;MLEFNLLDHTLFSTRLTRQDITNELGRTLPTEDSCYRIRLLVDPDSNMHIEYTQLTEPEFSYMSLDEVTNTEPAWNVVLDTEPISKDPDDPFIVHKTTKRDVYNNARERTRCDWHATNDQPFDVILWNKHKHVTETSIANIAIRCVEGEKEEIPLFALIL
;
A
#
# COMPACT_ATOMS: atom_id res chain seq x y z
N MET A 1 -5.21 -19.51 -9.28
CA MET A 1 -5.47 -18.27 -10.05
C MET A 1 -5.41 -18.67 -11.52
N LEU A 2 -6.51 -18.69 -12.29
CA LEU A 2 -6.33 -18.80 -13.75
C LEU A 2 -5.75 -17.44 -14.20
N GLU A 3 -4.46 -17.37 -14.59
CA GLU A 3 -3.50 -16.29 -14.23
C GLU A 3 -4.00 -14.82 -14.24
N PHE A 4 -4.57 -14.33 -13.14
CA PHE A 4 -5.19 -13.00 -13.02
C PHE A 4 -6.44 -12.76 -13.89
N ASN A 5 -7.19 -13.83 -14.08
CA ASN A 5 -8.16 -14.14 -15.14
C ASN A 5 -7.55 -14.36 -16.53
N LEU A 6 -6.21 -14.39 -16.60
CA LEU A 6 -5.25 -14.36 -17.71
C LEU A 6 -4.71 -12.95 -18.04
N LEU A 7 -4.66 -12.06 -17.03
CA LEU A 7 -4.17 -10.67 -17.00
C LEU A 7 -5.10 -9.43 -17.23
N ASP A 8 -6.45 -9.42 -17.08
CA ASP A 8 -7.51 -9.95 -17.98
C ASP A 8 -8.95 -9.46 -17.64
N HIS A 9 -9.84 -9.49 -18.64
CA HIS A 9 -10.40 -8.31 -19.29
C HIS A 9 -11.63 -7.68 -18.61
N THR A 10 -12.20 -8.26 -17.55
CA THR A 10 -13.24 -7.60 -16.71
C THR A 10 -13.27 -8.11 -15.26
N LEU A 11 -12.14 -8.59 -14.74
CA LEU A 11 -11.78 -8.92 -13.35
C LEU A 11 -12.62 -9.92 -12.54
N PHE A 12 -13.91 -10.07 -12.78
CA PHE A 12 -14.77 -11.01 -12.07
C PHE A 12 -15.72 -11.69 -13.04
N SER A 13 -16.04 -12.96 -12.79
CA SER A 13 -17.01 -13.72 -13.60
C SER A 13 -18.40 -13.07 -13.57
N THR A 14 -18.74 -12.42 -12.45
CA THR A 14 -19.96 -11.63 -12.28
C THR A 14 -19.63 -10.21 -11.86
N ARG A 15 -20.27 -9.23 -12.49
CA ARG A 15 -20.08 -7.82 -12.13
C ARG A 15 -20.72 -7.53 -10.77
N LEU A 16 -19.90 -7.24 -9.76
CA LEU A 16 -20.37 -6.66 -8.51
C LEU A 16 -20.76 -5.19 -8.74
N THR A 17 -21.94 -4.82 -8.24
CA THR A 17 -22.38 -3.42 -8.25
C THR A 17 -21.96 -2.72 -6.96
N ARG A 18 -21.96 -1.39 -6.99
CA ARG A 18 -21.79 -0.58 -5.78
C ARG A 18 -22.83 -0.93 -4.71
N GLN A 19 -24.06 -1.23 -5.13
CA GLN A 19 -25.14 -1.57 -4.21
C GLN A 19 -24.88 -2.89 -3.50
N ASP A 20 -24.35 -3.90 -4.20
CA ASP A 20 -23.99 -5.19 -3.59
C ASP A 20 -22.93 -4.99 -2.49
N ILE A 21 -21.90 -4.20 -2.79
CA ILE A 21 -20.83 -3.86 -1.84
C ILE A 21 -21.39 -3.09 -0.63
N THR A 22 -22.23 -2.06 -0.87
CA THR A 22 -22.85 -1.28 0.22
C THR A 22 -23.76 -2.13 1.10
N ASN A 23 -24.54 -3.03 0.50
CA ASN A 23 -25.41 -3.94 1.23
C ASN A 23 -24.59 -4.89 2.11
N GLU A 24 -23.51 -5.46 1.57
CA GLU A 24 -22.68 -6.40 2.33
C GLU A 24 -21.93 -5.70 3.46
N LEU A 25 -21.33 -4.53 3.19
CA LEU A 25 -20.72 -3.71 4.25
C LEU A 25 -21.73 -3.36 5.36
N GLY A 26 -22.95 -2.95 5.00
CA GLY A 26 -23.98 -2.62 5.98
C GLY A 26 -24.50 -3.83 6.78
N ARG A 27 -24.37 -5.05 6.25
CA ARG A 27 -24.74 -6.30 6.93
C ARG A 27 -23.63 -6.82 7.85
N THR A 28 -22.37 -6.64 7.46
CA THR A 28 -21.22 -7.24 8.16
C THR A 28 -20.60 -6.33 9.21
N LEU A 29 -20.56 -5.01 8.98
CA LEU A 29 -19.84 -4.09 9.85
C LEU A 29 -20.63 -3.77 11.13
N PRO A 30 -19.93 -3.50 12.25
CA PRO A 30 -20.57 -3.00 13.46
C PRO A 30 -21.26 -1.66 13.23
N THR A 31 -22.34 -1.40 13.98
CA THR A 31 -23.06 -0.12 13.96
C THR A 31 -22.51 0.90 14.96
N GLU A 32 -21.45 0.55 15.68
CA GLU A 32 -20.80 1.42 16.65
C GLU A 32 -20.05 2.54 15.94
N ASP A 33 -20.11 3.75 16.51
CA ASP A 33 -19.38 4.90 16.04
C ASP A 33 -17.91 4.78 16.47
N SER A 34 -17.11 4.12 15.64
CA SER A 34 -15.70 3.83 15.87
C SER A 34 -14.94 3.74 14.55
N CYS A 35 -13.62 3.95 14.62
CA CYS A 35 -12.75 3.77 13.47
C CYS A 35 -12.42 2.29 13.26
N TYR A 36 -12.59 1.80 12.04
CA TYR A 36 -12.28 0.42 11.68
C TYR A 36 -11.36 0.37 10.46
N ARG A 37 -10.33 -0.48 10.52
CA ARG A 37 -9.63 -0.94 9.31
C ARG A 37 -10.47 -2.04 8.68
N ILE A 38 -11.02 -1.78 7.51
CA ILE A 38 -11.84 -2.73 6.77
C ILE A 38 -11.00 -3.33 5.63
N ARG A 39 -10.99 -4.66 5.54
CA ARG A 39 -10.39 -5.39 4.44
C ARG A 39 -11.48 -6.15 3.72
N LEU A 40 -11.88 -5.62 2.57
CA LEU A 40 -12.82 -6.25 1.65
C LEU A 40 -12.03 -7.03 0.60
N LEU A 41 -12.24 -8.35 0.57
CA LEU A 41 -11.66 -9.27 -0.39
C LEU A 41 -12.75 -9.74 -1.34
N VAL A 42 -12.43 -9.82 -2.62
CA VAL A 42 -13.30 -10.41 -3.63
C VAL A 42 -12.54 -11.52 -4.34
N ASP A 43 -13.12 -12.71 -4.39
CA ASP A 43 -12.56 -13.83 -5.14
C ASP A 43 -12.98 -13.80 -6.63
N PRO A 44 -12.40 -14.64 -7.51
CA PRO A 44 -12.75 -14.65 -8.93
C PRO A 44 -14.22 -15.03 -9.25
N ASP A 45 -14.90 -15.68 -8.31
CA ASP A 45 -16.31 -16.07 -8.41
C ASP A 45 -17.24 -14.96 -7.86
N SER A 46 -16.69 -13.78 -7.59
CA SER A 46 -17.38 -12.60 -7.06
C SER A 46 -17.89 -12.76 -5.62
N ASN A 47 -17.38 -13.73 -4.85
CA ASN A 47 -17.72 -13.83 -3.43
C ASN A 47 -16.96 -12.77 -2.64
N MET A 48 -17.68 -12.05 -1.77
CA MET A 48 -17.12 -11.04 -0.88
C MET A 48 -16.76 -11.66 0.48
N HIS A 49 -15.57 -11.34 0.98
CA HIS A 49 -15.16 -11.62 2.35
C HIS A 49 -14.70 -10.32 3.00
N ILE A 50 -15.33 -9.96 4.12
CA ILE A 50 -15.04 -8.72 4.84
C ILE A 50 -14.44 -9.06 6.20
N GLU A 51 -13.22 -8.59 6.42
CA GLU A 51 -12.57 -8.58 7.72
C GLU A 51 -12.56 -7.12 8.23
N TYR A 52 -12.77 -6.92 9.52
CA TYR A 52 -12.61 -5.61 10.14
C TYR A 52 -11.86 -5.71 11.45
N THR A 53 -11.11 -4.66 11.78
CA THR A 53 -10.40 -4.52 13.04
C THR A 53 -10.64 -3.12 13.57
N GLN A 54 -11.15 -3.00 14.79
CA GLN A 54 -11.28 -1.70 15.44
C GLN A 54 -9.89 -1.08 15.58
N LEU A 55 -9.75 0.16 15.13
CA LEU A 55 -8.55 0.95 15.33
C LEU A 55 -8.76 1.84 16.55
N THR A 56 -7.70 2.01 17.33
CA THR A 56 -7.60 3.18 18.20
C THR A 56 -7.60 4.42 17.32
N GLU A 57 -8.23 5.51 17.77
CA GLU A 57 -8.19 6.77 17.03
C GLU A 57 -6.74 7.13 16.70
N PRO A 58 -6.44 7.53 15.45
CA PRO A 58 -5.08 7.86 15.08
C PRO A 58 -4.59 9.03 15.95
N GLU A 59 -3.44 8.84 16.60
CA GLU A 59 -2.83 9.88 17.45
C GLU A 59 -2.42 11.12 16.64
N PHE A 60 -2.33 10.99 15.31
CA PHE A 60 -1.86 12.03 14.42
C PHE A 60 -2.73 12.14 13.17
N SER A 61 -3.07 13.38 12.80
CA SER A 61 -3.70 13.73 11.52
C SER A 61 -2.96 14.93 10.97
N TYR A 62 -2.21 14.73 9.89
CA TYR A 62 -1.41 15.80 9.30
C TYR A 62 -2.16 16.46 8.15
N MET A 63 -2.11 17.79 8.08
CA MET A 63 -2.78 18.59 7.06
C MET A 63 -1.83 19.04 5.94
N SER A 64 -0.52 18.84 6.11
CA SER A 64 0.49 19.22 5.11
C SER A 64 1.73 18.33 5.17
N LEU A 65 2.47 18.26 4.05
CA LEU A 65 3.78 17.60 4.03
C LEU A 65 4.73 18.23 5.04
N ASP A 66 4.77 19.56 5.14
CA ASP A 66 5.61 20.27 6.12
C ASP A 66 5.38 19.78 7.55
N GLU A 67 4.13 19.56 7.93
CA GLU A 67 3.77 19.04 9.26
C GLU A 67 4.30 17.61 9.47
N VAL A 68 4.12 16.73 8.49
CA VAL A 68 4.66 15.36 8.52
C VAL A 68 6.18 15.38 8.66
N THR A 69 6.86 16.23 7.87
CA THR A 69 8.34 16.29 7.82
C THR A 69 8.97 16.74 9.14
N ASN A 70 8.21 17.44 9.99
CA ASN A 70 8.68 17.96 11.27
C ASN A 70 8.20 17.11 12.46
N THR A 71 7.55 15.97 12.21
CA THR A 71 7.04 15.09 13.26
C THR A 71 7.98 13.92 13.51
N GLU A 72 8.27 13.67 14.78
CA GLU A 72 9.02 12.51 15.27
C GLU A 72 8.07 11.53 15.97
N PRO A 73 8.30 10.20 15.89
CA PRO A 73 9.40 9.56 15.16
C PRO A 73 9.13 9.45 13.65
N ALA A 74 10.15 9.68 12.83
CA ALA A 74 10.09 9.37 11.40
C ALA A 74 10.15 7.85 11.16
N TRP A 75 9.31 7.35 10.26
CA TRP A 75 9.37 5.95 9.82
C TRP A 75 10.62 5.71 8.97
N ASN A 76 11.43 4.73 9.37
CA ASN A 76 12.62 4.35 8.62
C ASN A 76 12.22 3.55 7.37
N VAL A 77 12.65 4.02 6.20
CA VAL A 77 12.38 3.37 4.91
C VAL A 77 13.68 3.13 4.15
N VAL A 78 13.72 2.06 3.35
CA VAL A 78 14.94 1.63 2.64
C VAL A 78 14.67 1.41 1.16
N LEU A 79 15.60 1.77 0.28
CA LEU A 79 15.49 1.49 -1.15
C LEU A 79 15.77 0.00 -1.42
N ASP A 80 14.91 -0.65 -2.21
CA ASP A 80 15.15 -2.03 -2.64
C ASP A 80 16.45 -2.15 -3.45
N THR A 81 17.15 -3.26 -3.24
CA THR A 81 18.38 -3.63 -3.95
C THR A 81 18.12 -4.08 -5.39
N GLU A 82 16.88 -4.47 -5.72
CA GLU A 82 16.50 -4.94 -7.05
C GLU A 82 15.34 -4.13 -7.63
N PRO A 83 15.32 -3.87 -8.95
CA PRO A 83 14.16 -3.25 -9.57
C PRO A 83 12.97 -4.21 -9.62
N ILE A 84 11.77 -3.65 -9.69
CA ILE A 84 10.59 -4.37 -10.15
C ILE A 84 10.89 -4.88 -11.57
N SER A 85 10.94 -6.21 -11.70
CA SER A 85 11.20 -6.91 -12.96
C SER A 85 9.96 -7.04 -13.85
N LYS A 86 8.78 -6.79 -13.28
CA LYS A 86 7.49 -6.80 -13.98
C LYS A 86 7.32 -5.57 -14.86
N ASP A 87 6.56 -5.74 -15.94
CA ASP A 87 6.18 -4.60 -16.78
C ASP A 87 5.19 -3.68 -16.06
N PRO A 88 5.19 -2.36 -16.34
CA PRO A 88 4.32 -1.41 -15.65
C PRO A 88 2.82 -1.66 -15.82
N ASP A 89 2.42 -2.41 -16.84
CA ASP A 89 1.06 -2.84 -17.13
C ASP A 89 0.75 -4.24 -16.59
N ASP A 90 1.69 -4.90 -15.88
CA ASP A 90 1.40 -6.13 -15.16
C ASP A 90 0.28 -5.84 -14.15
N PRO A 91 -0.83 -6.57 -14.20
CA PRO A 91 -2.02 -6.21 -13.46
C PRO A 91 -1.87 -6.46 -11.95
N PHE A 92 -0.85 -7.22 -11.53
CA PHE A 92 -0.47 -7.35 -10.13
C PHE A 92 0.32 -6.14 -9.59
N ILE A 93 0.77 -5.24 -10.48
CA ILE A 93 1.34 -3.92 -10.13
C ILE A 93 0.25 -2.86 -10.17
N VAL A 94 -0.62 -2.88 -11.19
CA VAL A 94 -1.66 -1.84 -11.39
C VAL A 94 -2.83 -1.99 -10.42
N HIS A 95 -3.16 -3.21 -9.98
CA HIS A 95 -4.29 -3.47 -9.09
C HIS A 95 -3.85 -3.97 -7.72
N LYS A 96 -4.57 -3.55 -6.67
CA LYS A 96 -4.36 -4.05 -5.31
C LYS A 96 -4.93 -5.46 -5.19
N THR A 97 -4.06 -6.45 -5.03
CA THR A 97 -4.43 -7.87 -4.98
C THR A 97 -3.75 -8.56 -3.80
N THR A 98 -4.13 -9.82 -3.53
CA THR A 98 -3.45 -10.65 -2.53
C THR A 98 -2.19 -11.33 -3.08
N LYS A 99 -1.97 -11.37 -4.40
CA LYS A 99 -0.71 -11.86 -4.99
C LYS A 99 0.31 -10.73 -4.96
N ARG A 100 1.18 -10.76 -3.96
CA ARG A 100 2.08 -9.66 -3.61
C ARG A 100 3.55 -10.05 -3.65
N ASP A 101 3.91 -11.05 -4.43
CA ASP A 101 5.27 -11.61 -4.46
C ASP A 101 6.34 -10.54 -4.71
N VAL A 102 6.10 -9.58 -5.62
CA VAL A 102 7.02 -8.47 -5.88
C VAL A 102 7.30 -7.67 -4.60
N TYR A 103 6.24 -7.30 -3.87
CA TYR A 103 6.34 -6.51 -2.64
C TYR A 103 6.88 -7.33 -1.46
N ASN A 104 6.49 -8.60 -1.34
CA ASN A 104 6.95 -9.49 -0.27
C ASN A 104 8.44 -9.79 -0.42
N ASN A 105 8.89 -10.13 -1.63
CA ASN A 105 10.31 -10.38 -1.90
C ASN A 105 11.16 -9.13 -1.64
N ALA A 106 10.65 -7.93 -1.97
CA ALA A 106 11.31 -6.66 -1.64
C ALA A 106 11.51 -6.51 -0.13
N ARG A 107 10.44 -6.69 0.65
CA ARG A 107 10.51 -6.63 2.12
C ARG A 107 11.45 -7.68 2.71
N GLU A 108 11.47 -8.88 2.16
CA GLU A 108 12.38 -9.97 2.59
C GLU A 108 13.85 -9.62 2.32
N ARG A 109 14.18 -9.13 1.11
CA ARG A 109 15.54 -8.69 0.76
C ARG A 109 16.05 -7.60 1.70
N THR A 110 15.18 -6.64 2.03
CA THR A 110 15.54 -5.48 2.85
C THR A 110 15.31 -5.67 4.34
N ARG A 111 14.78 -6.83 4.76
CA ARG A 111 14.47 -7.18 6.15
C ARG A 111 13.50 -6.20 6.83
N CYS A 112 12.50 -5.73 6.09
CA CYS A 112 11.49 -4.84 6.63
C CYS A 112 10.58 -5.54 7.65
N ASP A 113 10.31 -4.88 8.77
CA ASP A 113 9.43 -5.39 9.83
C ASP A 113 8.22 -4.46 10.01
N TRP A 114 7.03 -5.05 10.21
CA TRP A 114 5.80 -4.33 10.53
C TRP A 114 5.83 -3.69 11.91
N HIS A 115 6.68 -4.22 12.80
CA HIS A 115 6.91 -3.76 14.16
C HIS A 115 8.29 -3.13 14.32
N ALA A 116 8.89 -2.66 13.22
CA ALA A 116 10.19 -2.04 13.20
C ALA A 116 10.30 -0.93 14.27
N THR A 117 11.37 -0.98 15.05
CA THR A 117 11.82 0.15 15.87
C THR A 117 12.70 1.07 15.02
N ASN A 118 13.06 2.26 15.53
CA ASN A 118 13.73 3.32 14.76
C ASN A 118 14.96 2.85 13.93
N ASP A 119 15.69 1.82 14.40
CA ASP A 119 16.90 1.32 13.73
C ASP A 119 16.63 0.25 12.64
N GLN A 120 15.37 -0.16 12.47
CA GLN A 120 14.97 -1.17 11.49
C GLN A 120 14.11 -0.53 10.39
N PRO A 121 14.25 -0.96 9.13
CA PRO A 121 13.39 -0.46 8.08
C PRO A 121 11.96 -0.96 8.29
N PHE A 122 11.01 -0.05 8.36
CA PHE A 122 9.59 -0.34 8.42
C PHE A 122 9.04 -0.76 7.04
N ASP A 123 9.47 -0.04 6.01
CA ASP A 123 9.00 -0.22 4.65
C ASP A 123 10.11 -0.07 3.61
N VAL A 124 9.87 -0.59 2.42
CA VAL A 124 10.80 -0.62 1.30
C VAL A 124 10.27 0.23 0.16
N ILE A 125 11.13 1.09 -0.39
CA ILE A 125 10.88 1.90 -1.58
C ILE A 125 11.22 1.06 -2.82
N LEU A 126 10.27 0.92 -3.74
CA LEU A 126 10.42 0.18 -4.98
C LEU A 126 10.70 1.09 -6.17
N TRP A 127 11.46 0.58 -7.13
CA TRP A 127 11.82 1.26 -8.36
C TRP A 127 11.76 0.32 -9.56
N ASN A 128 11.51 0.84 -10.76
CA ASN A 128 11.35 0.02 -11.96
C ASN A 128 12.66 -0.14 -12.77
N LYS A 129 12.65 -0.96 -13.82
CA LYS A 129 13.80 -1.16 -14.72
C LYS A 129 14.39 0.11 -15.35
N HIS A 130 13.66 1.24 -15.33
CA HIS A 130 14.10 2.54 -15.81
C HIS A 130 14.69 3.44 -14.71
N LYS A 131 14.90 2.92 -13.49
CA LYS A 131 15.42 3.67 -12.33
C LYS A 131 14.48 4.76 -11.83
N HIS A 132 13.18 4.63 -12.09
CA HIS A 132 12.18 5.52 -11.50
C HIS A 132 11.65 4.90 -10.20
N VAL A 133 11.64 5.69 -9.13
CA VAL A 133 10.90 5.38 -7.90
C VAL A 133 9.41 5.30 -8.22
N THR A 134 8.71 4.35 -7.62
CA THR A 134 7.30 4.07 -7.91
C THR A 134 6.43 4.25 -6.68
N GLU A 135 6.57 3.34 -5.71
CA GLU A 135 5.77 3.27 -4.49
C GLU A 135 6.56 2.54 -3.40
N THR A 136 5.96 2.34 -2.23
CA THR A 136 6.49 1.43 -1.21
C THR A 136 5.73 0.10 -1.20
N SER A 137 6.09 -0.83 -0.30
CA SER A 137 5.41 -2.13 -0.30
C SER A 137 3.93 -2.03 0.08
N ILE A 138 3.52 -1.00 0.81
CA ILE A 138 2.13 -0.84 1.31
C ILE A 138 1.48 0.51 1.05
N ALA A 139 2.24 1.50 0.58
CA ALA A 139 1.79 2.88 0.44
C ALA A 139 2.33 3.51 -0.84
N ASN A 140 1.73 4.61 -1.26
CA ASN A 140 2.36 5.48 -2.24
C ASN A 140 3.40 6.37 -1.56
N ILE A 141 4.32 6.93 -2.37
CA ILE A 141 5.41 7.75 -1.88
C ILE A 141 5.37 9.13 -2.52
N ALA A 142 5.48 10.17 -1.70
CA ALA A 142 5.71 11.54 -2.13
C ALA A 142 7.10 12.00 -1.67
N ILE A 143 7.82 12.69 -2.54
CA ILE A 143 9.17 13.17 -2.26
C ILE A 143 9.18 14.69 -2.23
N ARG A 144 9.61 15.26 -1.11
CA ARG A 144 9.97 16.68 -1.04
C ARG A 144 11.45 16.82 -1.40
N CYS A 145 11.73 17.51 -2.49
CA CYS A 145 13.08 17.99 -2.78
C CYS A 145 13.26 19.35 -2.09
N VAL A 146 14.23 19.45 -1.20
CA VAL A 146 14.67 20.73 -0.63
C VAL A 146 15.88 21.22 -1.42
N GLU A 147 15.82 22.44 -1.95
CA GLU A 147 17.00 23.08 -2.53
C GLU A 147 17.98 23.41 -1.39
N GLY A 148 19.11 22.71 -1.35
CA GLY A 148 20.24 22.98 -0.47
C GLY A 148 21.53 23.05 -1.28
N GLU A 149 22.46 23.92 -0.88
CA GLU A 149 23.75 24.19 -1.55
C GLU A 149 24.69 22.97 -1.52
N LYS A 150 24.38 21.90 -2.28
CA LYS A 150 25.26 20.98 -3.02
C LYS A 150 24.69 19.57 -3.22
N GLU A 151 23.63 19.14 -2.52
CA GLU A 151 22.98 17.84 -2.75
C GLU A 151 21.47 17.92 -2.44
N GLU A 152 20.63 17.44 -3.36
CA GLU A 152 19.18 17.30 -3.16
C GLU A 152 18.92 16.13 -2.20
N ILE A 153 18.39 16.40 -1.01
CA ILE A 153 17.99 15.36 -0.06
C ILE A 153 16.49 15.07 -0.27
N PRO A 154 16.11 13.89 -0.79
CA PRO A 154 14.70 13.53 -0.93
C PRO A 154 14.12 13.20 0.45
N LEU A 155 13.06 13.90 0.84
CA LEU A 155 12.29 13.52 2.02
C LEU A 155 11.04 12.74 1.60
N PHE A 156 10.84 11.56 2.18
CA PHE A 156 9.75 10.66 1.80
C PHE A 156 8.56 10.80 2.73
N ALA A 157 7.38 11.00 2.17
CA ALA A 157 6.11 10.88 2.88
C ALA A 157 5.34 9.65 2.35
N LEU A 158 4.92 8.79 3.26
CA LEU A 158 4.02 7.67 2.99
C LEU A 158 2.60 8.23 2.88
N ILE A 159 1.95 8.03 1.73
CA ILE A 159 0.53 8.34 1.54
C ILE A 159 -0.23 7.00 1.62
N LEU A 160 -1.00 6.83 2.70
CA LEU A 160 -1.88 5.69 2.95
C LEU A 160 -3.30 5.97 2.44
#